data_AF-A0A2A7BF57-F1
#
_entry.id   AF-A0A2A7BF57-F1
#
_cell.length_a   1.000
_cell.length_b   1.000
_cell.length_c   1.000
_cell.angle_alpha   90.00
_cell.angle_beta   90.00
_cell.angle_gamma   90.00
#
_symmetry.space_group_name_H-M   'P 1'
#
loop_
_entity.id
_entity.type
_entity.pdbx_description
1 polymer ?
#
loop_
_entity_poly.entity_id
_entity_poly.type
_entity_poly.pdbx_seq_one_letter_code
_entity_poly.pdbx_strand_id
1 'polypeptide(L)'
;MKWRTVLCTALFLCGTMLLSACGGGEMPAPAEPPASSEVPAPSQPEEVPAPSESASSSEPEPLPEPEPPKPWDGMVIPEGCKAEWKIEQGKLVLVSYEFTNGANVLLPTGKPYSIGMSCFENNAKLRAVTIPADVTEIQFGAFKSTGLWQIIVPATVKELGDAVFADCNQLVQAEIVGMPETGKQTFARCKALQSVQLGEGVIRIEEGAFEHSGLKKITLPGTLSNVEKYAFDYCNLKTIVYNGDWEAKKSTLTIGEQNEALLTATQS
;
A
#
# COMPACT_ATOMS: atom_id res chain seq x y z
N MET A 1 22.87 13.85 28.55
CA MET A 1 23.18 14.81 27.46
C MET A 1 23.30 14.05 26.16
N LYS A 2 22.59 14.54 25.12
CA LYS A 2 22.74 14.27 23.68
C LYS A 2 22.18 12.94 23.14
N TRP A 3 20.90 13.01 22.76
CA TRP A 3 20.33 12.27 21.62
C TRP A 3 21.02 12.68 20.32
N ARG A 4 21.32 11.73 19.44
CA ARG A 4 21.61 12.00 18.03
C ARG A 4 20.92 10.96 17.15
N THR A 5 19.86 11.45 16.53
CA THR A 5 19.13 10.98 15.36
C THR A 5 20.06 10.46 14.26
N VAL A 6 19.79 9.26 13.77
CA VAL A 6 20.38 8.73 12.53
C VAL A 6 19.45 9.16 11.38
N LEU A 7 19.92 10.09 10.56
CA LEU A 7 19.26 10.48 9.31
C LEU A 7 19.61 9.46 8.21
N CYS A 8 18.56 8.93 7.57
CA CYS A 8 18.62 8.23 6.28
C CYS A 8 19.24 9.13 5.20
N THR A 9 20.25 8.64 4.51
CA THR A 9 20.79 9.25 3.29
C THR A 9 20.39 8.39 2.09
N ALA A 10 19.42 8.87 1.32
CA ALA A 10 19.15 8.38 -0.03
C ALA A 10 19.75 9.37 -1.03
N LEU A 11 20.91 9.01 -1.56
CA LEU A 11 21.59 9.69 -2.66
C LEU A 11 21.26 8.95 -3.95
N PHE A 12 20.58 9.59 -4.90
CA PHE A 12 20.66 9.21 -6.32
C PHE A 12 20.62 10.46 -7.23
N LEU A 13 21.84 10.85 -7.59
CA LEU A 13 22.34 11.39 -8.86
C LEU A 13 21.43 12.27 -9.73
N CYS A 14 21.78 13.56 -9.69
CA CYS A 14 21.58 14.58 -10.72
C CYS A 14 22.43 14.26 -11.96
N GLY A 15 21.81 14.33 -13.15
CA GLY A 15 22.48 14.28 -14.45
C GLY A 15 22.09 15.49 -15.27
N THR A 16 22.86 16.56 -15.15
CA THR A 16 22.78 17.80 -15.93
C THR A 16 23.37 17.59 -17.33
N MET A 17 22.64 17.98 -18.37
CA MET A 17 23.19 18.27 -19.70
C MET A 17 22.98 19.76 -19.99
N LEU A 18 24.09 20.46 -20.16
CA LEU A 18 24.18 21.89 -20.47
C LEU A 18 24.19 22.11 -21.98
N LEU A 19 23.44 23.15 -22.38
CA LEU A 19 23.73 24.20 -23.38
C LEU A 19 24.34 23.82 -24.74
N SER A 20 23.63 24.21 -25.81
CA SER A 20 24.07 24.97 -26.99
C SER A 20 22.99 24.85 -28.07
N ALA A 21 22.66 25.82 -28.93
CA ALA A 21 23.11 27.17 -29.15
C ALA A 21 22.02 27.88 -30.00
N CYS A 22 22.10 29.20 -30.01
CA CYS A 22 21.27 30.14 -30.75
C CYS A 22 21.13 29.82 -32.24
N GLY A 23 19.93 30.00 -32.78
CA GLY A 23 19.65 30.10 -34.20
C GLY A 23 18.47 31.03 -34.41
N GLY A 24 18.76 32.29 -34.72
CA GLY A 24 17.76 33.28 -35.09
C GLY A 24 17.14 32.97 -36.46
N GLY A 25 15.87 33.27 -36.58
CA GLY A 25 15.12 33.20 -37.83
C GLY A 25 13.85 34.03 -37.67
N GLU A 26 13.76 35.08 -38.48
CA GLU A 26 12.78 36.14 -38.49
C GLU A 26 11.32 35.68 -38.48
N MET A 27 10.50 36.35 -37.68
CA MET A 27 9.04 36.30 -37.77
C MET A 27 8.57 37.22 -38.92
N PRO A 28 7.79 36.73 -39.90
CA PRO A 28 7.11 37.61 -40.83
C PRO A 28 5.88 38.27 -40.18
N ALA A 29 5.65 39.53 -40.58
CA ALA A 29 4.64 40.44 -40.09
C ALA A 29 3.19 39.94 -40.25
N PRO A 30 2.24 40.42 -39.42
CA PRO A 30 0.82 40.15 -39.60
C PRO A 30 0.29 40.84 -40.85
N ALA A 31 -0.43 40.10 -41.68
CA ALA A 31 -1.14 40.64 -42.83
C ALA A 31 -2.24 41.62 -42.39
N GLU A 32 -2.27 42.79 -43.04
CA GLU A 32 -3.35 43.78 -42.93
C GLU A 32 -4.68 43.23 -43.49
N PRO A 33 -5.83 43.67 -42.95
CA PRO A 33 -7.14 43.21 -43.38
C PRO A 33 -7.59 43.88 -44.68
N PRO A 34 -8.26 43.19 -45.62
CA PRO A 34 -8.90 43.85 -46.73
C PRO A 34 -10.16 44.62 -46.27
N ALA A 35 -10.33 45.75 -46.94
CA ALA A 35 -11.31 46.79 -46.71
C ALA A 35 -12.78 46.40 -46.93
N SER A 36 -13.60 47.10 -46.17
CA SER A 36 -14.95 47.63 -46.46
C SER A 36 -15.56 47.35 -47.84
N SER A 37 -16.76 46.75 -47.83
CA SER A 37 -17.76 46.97 -48.88
C SER A 37 -19.17 46.92 -48.29
N GLU A 38 -19.73 48.13 -48.16
CA GLU A 38 -21.11 48.54 -48.45
C GLU A 38 -22.30 47.71 -47.93
N VAL A 39 -23.00 48.37 -47.00
CA VAL A 39 -24.36 48.07 -46.54
C VAL A 39 -25.38 48.66 -47.54
N PRO A 40 -26.42 47.92 -47.97
CA PRO A 40 -27.65 48.51 -48.46
C PRO A 40 -28.67 48.70 -47.31
N ALA A 41 -29.28 49.87 -47.29
CA ALA A 41 -30.35 50.31 -46.39
C ALA A 41 -31.71 49.61 -46.70
N PRO A 42 -32.72 49.75 -45.83
CA PRO A 42 -33.70 48.71 -45.53
C PRO A 42 -34.89 48.67 -46.48
N SER A 43 -35.41 47.46 -46.71
CA SER A 43 -36.73 47.24 -47.30
C SER A 43 -37.79 47.09 -46.20
N GLN A 44 -39.00 47.53 -46.52
CA GLN A 44 -40.15 47.82 -45.65
C GLN A 44 -40.65 46.65 -44.78
N PRO A 45 -41.40 46.94 -43.70
CA PRO A 45 -41.90 45.93 -42.77
C PRO A 45 -43.06 45.15 -43.40
N GLU A 46 -42.88 43.85 -43.62
CA GLU A 46 -44.01 42.95 -43.84
C GLU A 46 -44.69 42.64 -42.49
N GLU A 47 -46.02 42.73 -42.51
CA GLU A 47 -46.91 42.45 -41.39
C GLU A 47 -46.68 41.05 -40.82
N VAL A 48 -46.44 41.02 -39.51
CA VAL A 48 -46.36 39.82 -38.69
C VAL A 48 -47.75 39.19 -38.60
N PRO A 49 -47.99 37.95 -39.09
CA PRO A 49 -49.15 37.20 -38.68
C PRO A 49 -49.00 36.83 -37.20
N ALA A 50 -50.06 37.11 -36.42
CA ALA A 50 -50.12 36.84 -34.99
C ALA A 50 -49.70 35.40 -34.66
N PRO A 51 -48.91 35.17 -33.60
CA PRO A 51 -48.48 33.84 -33.22
C PRO A 51 -49.69 33.00 -32.83
N SER A 52 -49.94 31.91 -33.55
CA SER A 52 -50.83 30.85 -33.08
C SER A 52 -50.16 30.18 -31.88
N GLU A 53 -50.68 30.48 -30.69
CA GLU A 53 -50.28 29.83 -29.45
C GLU A 53 -50.51 28.32 -29.54
N SER A 54 -49.43 27.59 -29.78
CA SER A 54 -49.27 26.20 -29.33
C SER A 54 -47.78 25.89 -29.25
N ALA A 55 -47.05 26.73 -28.52
CA ALA A 55 -45.76 26.35 -27.99
C ALA A 55 -46.03 25.26 -26.95
N SER A 56 -45.90 24.00 -27.36
CA SER A 56 -45.72 22.88 -26.45
C SER A 56 -44.45 23.18 -25.65
N SER A 57 -44.64 23.66 -24.42
CA SER A 57 -43.58 23.86 -23.44
C SER A 57 -43.07 22.50 -22.98
N SER A 58 -42.31 21.82 -23.84
CA SER A 58 -41.38 20.79 -23.37
C SER A 58 -40.24 21.52 -22.69
N GLU A 59 -40.38 21.71 -21.38
CA GLU A 59 -39.29 22.11 -20.50
C GLU A 59 -38.09 21.20 -20.82
N PRO A 60 -36.91 21.75 -21.17
CA PRO A 60 -35.76 20.91 -21.50
C PRO A 60 -35.47 19.99 -20.32
N GLU A 61 -35.36 18.68 -20.59
CA GLU A 61 -35.04 17.73 -19.54
C GLU A 61 -33.79 18.22 -18.79
N PRO A 62 -33.82 18.26 -17.44
CA PRO A 62 -32.67 18.71 -16.67
C PRO A 62 -31.47 17.85 -17.05
N LEU A 63 -30.36 18.51 -17.40
CA LEU A 63 -29.11 17.82 -17.71
C LEU A 63 -28.80 16.84 -16.57
N PRO A 64 -28.39 15.60 -16.86
CA PRO A 64 -28.06 14.64 -15.82
C PRO A 64 -27.00 15.26 -14.90
N GLU A 65 -27.30 15.31 -13.61
CA GLU A 65 -26.35 15.79 -12.61
C GLU A 65 -25.06 14.96 -12.72
N PRO A 66 -23.86 15.60 -12.64
CA PRO A 66 -22.62 14.84 -12.72
C PRO A 66 -22.59 13.81 -11.60
N GLU A 67 -22.29 12.55 -11.94
CA GLU A 67 -22.17 11.50 -10.95
C GLU A 67 -21.20 11.94 -9.85
N PRO A 68 -21.52 11.71 -8.56
CA PRO A 68 -20.63 12.08 -7.47
C PRO A 68 -19.28 11.37 -7.67
N PRO A 69 -18.15 12.05 -7.35
CA PRO A 69 -16.84 11.46 -7.53
C PRO A 69 -16.72 10.17 -6.74
N LYS A 70 -16.14 9.15 -7.36
CA LYS A 70 -15.92 7.86 -6.71
C LYS A 70 -14.93 8.05 -5.57
N PRO A 71 -15.03 7.29 -4.47
CA PRO A 71 -14.14 7.44 -3.32
C PRO A 71 -12.64 7.32 -3.66
N TRP A 72 -12.31 6.51 -4.65
CA TRP A 72 -10.96 6.28 -5.17
C TRP A 72 -10.53 7.27 -6.26
N ASP A 73 -11.35 8.27 -6.61
CA ASP A 73 -10.92 9.32 -7.55
C ASP A 73 -9.72 10.08 -6.98
N GLY A 74 -8.66 10.21 -7.77
CA GLY A 74 -7.39 10.83 -7.36
C GLY A 74 -6.36 9.86 -6.78
N MET A 75 -6.65 8.54 -6.69
CA MET A 75 -5.62 7.55 -6.41
C MET A 75 -4.60 7.47 -7.56
N VAL A 76 -3.32 7.40 -7.23
CA VAL A 76 -2.23 7.22 -8.19
C VAL A 76 -1.97 5.73 -8.35
N ILE A 77 -2.32 5.16 -9.50
CA ILE A 77 -2.07 3.75 -9.83
C ILE A 77 -0.79 3.69 -10.70
N PRO A 78 0.23 2.92 -10.31
CA PRO A 78 1.43 2.71 -11.11
C PRO A 78 1.15 2.23 -12.54
N GLU A 79 2.02 2.61 -13.48
CA GLU A 79 1.89 2.21 -14.89
C GLU A 79 1.89 0.68 -15.03
N GLY A 80 1.02 0.17 -15.90
CA GLY A 80 0.89 -1.27 -16.13
C GLY A 80 0.22 -2.04 -14.98
N CYS A 81 -0.42 -1.33 -14.04
CA CYS A 81 -1.19 -1.91 -12.96
C CYS A 81 -2.67 -1.52 -13.05
N LYS A 82 -3.56 -2.36 -12.50
CA LYS A 82 -4.99 -2.09 -12.36
C LYS A 82 -5.42 -2.38 -10.94
N ALA A 83 -6.19 -1.48 -10.35
CA ALA A 83 -6.70 -1.60 -9.01
C ALA A 83 -8.23 -1.60 -9.01
N GLU A 84 -8.83 -2.54 -8.30
CA GLU A 84 -10.26 -2.56 -8.01
C GLU A 84 -10.50 -2.21 -6.55
N TRP A 85 -11.52 -1.39 -6.32
CA TRP A 85 -11.78 -0.77 -5.02
C TRP A 85 -13.21 -1.04 -4.55
N LYS A 86 -13.39 -1.12 -3.23
CA LYS A 86 -14.69 -1.13 -2.56
C LYS A 86 -14.67 -0.24 -1.33
N ILE A 87 -15.86 0.12 -0.86
CA ILE A 87 -16.05 0.71 0.46
C ILE A 87 -16.60 -0.36 1.39
N GLU A 88 -15.85 -0.66 2.45
CA GLU A 88 -16.26 -1.60 3.49
C GLU A 88 -16.24 -0.87 4.83
N GLN A 89 -17.40 -0.79 5.49
CA GLN A 89 -17.56 -0.09 6.77
C GLN A 89 -17.03 1.37 6.75
N GLY A 90 -17.13 2.05 5.60
CA GLY A 90 -16.65 3.42 5.42
C GLY A 90 -15.15 3.57 5.14
N LYS A 91 -14.40 2.46 5.05
CA LYS A 91 -12.98 2.45 4.65
C LYS A 91 -12.84 2.14 3.16
N LEU A 92 -11.87 2.76 2.49
CA LEU A 92 -11.47 2.41 1.13
C LEU A 92 -10.63 1.13 1.15
N VAL A 93 -11.04 0.12 0.39
CA VAL A 93 -10.41 -1.21 0.38
C VAL A 93 -9.99 -1.59 -1.04
N LEU A 94 -8.73 -1.98 -1.19
CA LEU A 94 -8.18 -2.56 -2.42
C LEU A 94 -8.57 -4.04 -2.48
N VAL A 95 -9.47 -4.42 -3.37
CA VAL A 95 -10.00 -5.81 -3.43
C VAL A 95 -9.32 -6.68 -4.48
N SER A 96 -8.76 -6.07 -5.53
CA SER A 96 -7.98 -6.75 -6.55
C SER A 96 -6.90 -5.82 -7.08
N TYR A 97 -5.71 -6.38 -7.36
CA TYR A 97 -4.60 -5.64 -7.91
C TYR A 97 -3.84 -6.45 -8.95
N GLU A 98 -3.97 -6.07 -10.21
CA GLU A 98 -3.25 -6.68 -11.33
C GLU A 98 -1.99 -5.88 -11.65
N PHE A 99 -0.90 -6.59 -11.95
CA PHE A 99 0.37 -6.00 -12.35
C PHE A 99 1.07 -6.89 -13.40
N THR A 100 1.88 -6.28 -14.25
CA THR A 100 2.55 -6.96 -15.37
C THR A 100 3.94 -7.50 -15.02
N ASN A 101 4.65 -6.87 -14.07
CA ASN A 101 5.98 -7.30 -13.62
C ASN A 101 6.01 -7.50 -12.10
N GLY A 102 6.28 -8.73 -11.66
CA GLY A 102 6.25 -9.12 -10.25
C GLY A 102 7.55 -8.94 -9.46
N ALA A 103 8.59 -8.39 -10.08
CA ALA A 103 9.90 -8.22 -9.42
C ALA A 103 9.86 -7.22 -8.25
N ASN A 104 9.04 -6.16 -8.35
CA ASN A 104 8.83 -5.17 -7.28
C ASN A 104 7.52 -4.40 -7.51
N VAL A 105 6.43 -4.88 -6.94
CA VAL A 105 5.11 -4.27 -7.10
C VAL A 105 5.00 -3.04 -6.18
N LEU A 106 4.67 -1.90 -6.78
CA LEU A 106 4.34 -0.67 -6.06
C LEU A 106 2.82 -0.64 -5.90
N LEU A 107 2.33 -0.39 -4.68
CA LEU A 107 0.88 -0.23 -4.48
C LEU A 107 0.43 1.21 -4.75
N PRO A 108 -0.88 1.43 -4.98
CA PRO A 108 -1.42 2.78 -5.21
C PRO A 108 -1.14 3.75 -4.07
N THR A 109 -1.10 5.04 -4.37
CA THR A 109 -0.88 6.11 -3.36
C THR A 109 -1.91 7.23 -3.51
N GLY A 110 -1.96 8.11 -2.50
CA GLY A 110 -2.69 9.39 -2.59
C GLY A 110 -3.82 9.55 -1.59
N LYS A 111 -4.37 8.45 -1.05
CA LYS A 111 -5.34 8.46 0.05
C LYS A 111 -5.15 7.23 0.93
N PRO A 112 -5.51 7.27 2.22
CA PRO A 112 -5.48 6.09 3.08
C PRO A 112 -6.41 4.97 2.60
N TYR A 113 -5.94 3.72 2.63
CA TYR A 113 -6.74 2.55 2.28
C TYR A 113 -6.30 1.27 3.00
N SER A 114 -7.15 0.26 2.98
CA SER A 114 -6.88 -1.09 3.46
C SER A 114 -6.57 -2.02 2.29
N ILE A 115 -5.63 -2.95 2.47
CA ILE A 115 -5.46 -4.07 1.54
C ILE A 115 -6.51 -5.12 1.89
N GLY A 116 -7.37 -5.42 0.93
CA GLY A 116 -8.54 -6.26 1.11
C GLY A 116 -8.23 -7.73 1.34
N MET A 117 -9.21 -8.43 1.89
CA MET A 117 -9.16 -9.87 2.11
C MET A 117 -8.72 -10.61 0.84
N SER A 118 -7.71 -11.45 0.96
CA SER A 118 -7.18 -12.28 -0.13
C SER A 118 -6.74 -11.52 -1.40
N CYS A 119 -6.51 -10.20 -1.33
CA CYS A 119 -6.24 -9.36 -2.51
C CYS A 119 -5.08 -9.88 -3.40
N PHE A 120 -4.04 -10.43 -2.79
CA PHE A 120 -2.89 -11.04 -3.47
C PHE A 120 -2.79 -12.56 -3.23
N GLU A 121 -3.84 -13.21 -2.70
CA GLU A 121 -3.77 -14.64 -2.35
C GLU A 121 -3.41 -15.50 -3.58
N ASN A 122 -2.54 -16.50 -3.38
CA ASN A 122 -2.05 -17.41 -4.43
C ASN A 122 -1.30 -16.73 -5.59
N ASN A 123 -0.82 -15.50 -5.41
CA ASN A 123 -0.03 -14.81 -6.43
C ASN A 123 1.45 -15.21 -6.39
N ALA A 124 1.79 -16.31 -7.06
CA ALA A 124 3.17 -16.80 -7.17
C ALA A 124 4.11 -15.87 -7.96
N LYS A 125 3.57 -14.91 -8.73
CA LYS A 125 4.36 -13.93 -9.48
C LYS A 125 4.84 -12.77 -8.60
N LEU A 126 4.14 -12.48 -7.51
CA LEU A 126 4.49 -11.41 -6.58
C LEU A 126 5.77 -11.77 -5.81
N ARG A 127 6.93 -11.23 -6.21
CA ARG A 127 8.22 -11.50 -5.54
C ARG A 127 8.61 -10.47 -4.50
N ALA A 128 8.21 -9.22 -4.71
CA ALA A 128 8.37 -8.15 -3.73
C ALA A 128 7.22 -7.16 -3.88
N VAL A 129 6.86 -6.54 -2.76
CA VAL A 129 5.85 -5.47 -2.70
C VAL A 129 6.36 -4.36 -1.80
N THR A 130 6.19 -3.12 -2.24
CA THR A 130 6.41 -1.94 -1.42
C THR A 130 5.07 -1.49 -0.86
N ILE A 131 4.87 -1.61 0.46
CA ILE A 131 3.68 -1.11 1.14
C ILE A 131 3.87 0.40 1.41
N PRO A 132 3.09 1.29 0.77
CA PRO A 132 3.22 2.73 0.96
C PRO A 132 2.64 3.17 2.31
N ALA A 133 2.99 4.39 2.73
CA ALA A 133 2.52 4.98 3.97
C ALA A 133 0.98 5.19 4.04
N ASP A 134 0.32 5.15 2.88
CA ASP A 134 -1.13 5.23 2.75
C ASP A 134 -1.87 3.97 3.22
N VAL A 135 -1.18 2.82 3.34
CA VAL A 135 -1.82 1.58 3.81
C VAL A 135 -1.96 1.62 5.33
N THR A 136 -3.19 1.55 5.81
CA THR A 136 -3.52 1.59 7.25
C THR A 136 -3.91 0.23 7.83
N GLU A 137 -4.31 -0.72 6.99
CA GLU A 137 -4.80 -2.04 7.40
C GLU A 137 -4.50 -3.06 6.31
N ILE A 138 -4.17 -4.29 6.72
CA ILE A 138 -4.00 -5.43 5.82
C ILE A 138 -4.89 -6.55 6.33
N GLN A 139 -5.91 -6.90 5.55
CA GLN A 139 -6.96 -7.82 5.98
C GLN A 139 -6.54 -9.29 5.85
N PHE A 140 -7.40 -10.17 6.37
CA PHE A 140 -7.23 -11.63 6.40
C PHE A 140 -6.68 -12.19 5.08
N GLY A 141 -5.59 -12.95 5.18
CA GLY A 141 -5.02 -13.69 4.05
C GLY A 141 -4.57 -12.85 2.86
N ALA A 142 -4.44 -11.52 2.99
CA ALA A 142 -4.21 -10.62 1.85
C ALA A 142 -3.00 -11.02 0.99
N PHE A 143 -1.95 -11.61 1.57
CA PHE A 143 -0.73 -12.06 0.87
C PHE A 143 -0.48 -13.57 1.03
N LYS A 144 -1.50 -14.34 1.39
CA LYS A 144 -1.36 -15.78 1.65
C LYS A 144 -0.94 -16.53 0.37
N SER A 145 -0.05 -17.50 0.51
CA SER A 145 0.46 -18.32 -0.60
C SER A 145 1.08 -17.50 -1.74
N THR A 146 1.70 -16.36 -1.45
CA THR A 146 2.40 -15.54 -2.45
C THR A 146 3.85 -15.99 -2.67
N GLY A 147 4.46 -15.50 -3.76
CA GLY A 147 5.86 -15.72 -4.09
C GLY A 147 6.86 -14.77 -3.40
N LEU A 148 6.42 -14.04 -2.38
CA LEU A 148 7.21 -12.98 -1.73
C LEU A 148 8.54 -13.53 -1.22
N TRP A 149 9.63 -12.80 -1.45
CA TRP A 149 10.95 -13.13 -0.95
C TRP A 149 11.29 -12.39 0.35
N GLN A 150 10.84 -11.14 0.46
CA GLN A 150 10.96 -10.31 1.66
C GLN A 150 9.70 -9.47 1.83
N ILE A 151 9.42 -9.06 3.08
CA ILE A 151 8.35 -8.11 3.36
C ILE A 151 8.71 -7.18 4.52
N ILE A 152 8.34 -5.92 4.39
CA ILE A 152 8.37 -4.93 5.47
C ILE A 152 6.95 -4.42 5.65
N VAL A 153 6.40 -4.62 6.85
CA VAL A 153 5.11 -4.05 7.27
C VAL A 153 5.40 -2.75 8.00
N PRO A 154 5.15 -1.57 7.38
CA PRO A 154 5.49 -0.28 7.96
C PRO A 154 4.60 0.04 9.16
N ALA A 155 5.06 0.95 10.02
CA ALA A 155 4.32 1.40 11.20
C ALA A 155 3.02 2.17 10.88
N THR A 156 2.76 2.47 9.60
CA THR A 156 1.50 3.06 9.16
C THR A 156 0.35 2.05 9.18
N VAL A 157 0.67 0.75 9.09
CA VAL A 157 -0.29 -0.34 9.22
C VAL A 157 -0.66 -0.48 10.69
N LYS A 158 -1.91 -0.18 11.03
CA LYS A 158 -2.44 -0.21 12.40
C LYS A 158 -3.12 -1.54 12.72
N GLU A 159 -3.65 -2.21 11.71
CA GLU A 159 -4.44 -3.43 11.83
C GLU A 159 -3.89 -4.49 10.85
N LEU A 160 -3.59 -5.69 11.36
CA LEU A 160 -3.09 -6.82 10.58
C LEU A 160 -3.99 -8.01 10.87
N GLY A 161 -4.70 -8.46 9.83
CA GLY A 161 -5.60 -9.60 9.92
C GLY A 161 -4.85 -10.92 10.12
N ASP A 162 -5.62 -11.99 10.29
CA ASP A 162 -5.05 -13.32 10.46
C ASP A 162 -4.52 -13.88 9.13
N ALA A 163 -3.53 -14.75 9.23
CA ALA A 163 -2.93 -15.51 8.13
C ALA A 163 -2.43 -14.67 6.94
N VAL A 164 -2.13 -13.39 7.14
CA VAL A 164 -1.83 -12.43 6.06
C VAL A 164 -0.70 -12.92 5.15
N PHE A 165 0.39 -13.45 5.70
CA PHE A 165 1.51 -14.00 4.94
C PHE A 165 1.64 -15.52 5.10
N ALA A 166 0.57 -16.21 5.51
CA ALA A 166 0.62 -17.66 5.67
C ALA A 166 0.98 -18.35 4.36
N ASP A 167 1.67 -19.49 4.43
CA ASP A 167 2.06 -20.31 3.28
C ASP A 167 2.95 -19.61 2.22
N CYS A 168 3.57 -18.46 2.56
CA CYS A 168 4.57 -17.79 1.70
C CYS A 168 5.90 -18.57 1.70
N ASN A 169 5.92 -19.70 0.98
CA ASN A 169 7.03 -20.66 1.00
C ASN A 169 8.34 -20.15 0.37
N GLN A 170 8.36 -18.96 -0.22
CA GLN A 170 9.55 -18.30 -0.75
C GLN A 170 10.06 -17.16 0.14
N LEU A 171 9.30 -16.80 1.19
CA LEU A 171 9.62 -15.68 2.06
C LEU A 171 10.81 -16.05 2.93
N VAL A 172 11.90 -15.29 2.84
CA VAL A 172 13.15 -15.54 3.58
C VAL A 172 13.28 -14.58 4.76
N GLN A 173 12.79 -13.34 4.62
CA GLN A 173 12.94 -12.31 5.64
C GLN A 173 11.65 -11.51 5.79
N ALA A 174 11.30 -11.16 7.03
CA ALA A 174 10.19 -10.28 7.32
C ALA A 174 10.55 -9.26 8.39
N GLU A 175 9.95 -8.08 8.30
CA GLU A 175 10.03 -7.02 9.30
C GLU A 175 8.63 -6.46 9.59
N ILE A 176 8.29 -6.32 10.87
CA ILE A 176 7.08 -5.63 11.33
C ILE A 176 7.55 -4.45 12.18
N VAL A 177 7.33 -3.21 11.72
CA VAL A 177 8.01 -2.03 12.29
C VAL A 177 7.33 -1.46 13.54
N GLY A 178 5.99 -1.49 13.65
CA GLY A 178 5.32 -0.73 14.72
C GLY A 178 3.86 -1.08 14.99
N MET A 179 3.54 -2.37 15.04
CA MET A 179 2.20 -2.85 15.37
C MET A 179 2.15 -3.37 16.81
N PRO A 180 1.07 -3.14 17.58
CA PRO A 180 0.99 -3.64 18.96
C PRO A 180 0.95 -5.17 19.04
N GLU A 181 0.38 -5.83 18.03
CA GLU A 181 0.28 -7.28 17.95
C GLU A 181 0.45 -7.77 16.52
N THR A 182 0.99 -8.98 16.35
CA THR A 182 0.94 -9.69 15.07
C THR A 182 -0.48 -10.22 14.84
N GLY A 183 -0.91 -10.50 13.61
CA GLY A 183 -2.14 -11.29 13.40
C GLY A 183 -1.94 -12.77 13.75
N LYS A 184 -3.02 -13.54 14.00
CA LYS A 184 -2.89 -14.99 14.21
C LYS A 184 -2.36 -15.65 12.96
N GLN A 185 -1.46 -16.60 13.11
CA GLN A 185 -0.88 -17.35 11.98
C GLN A 185 -0.25 -16.47 10.89
N THR A 186 0.17 -15.23 11.20
CA THR A 186 0.65 -14.24 10.22
C THR A 186 1.69 -14.80 9.25
N PHE A 187 2.67 -15.56 9.75
CA PHE A 187 3.73 -16.22 8.95
C PHE A 187 3.69 -17.75 9.07
N ALA A 188 2.53 -18.33 9.40
CA ALA A 188 2.40 -19.77 9.53
C ALA A 188 2.80 -20.48 8.23
N ARG A 189 3.50 -21.61 8.37
CA ARG A 189 3.98 -22.45 7.26
C ARG A 189 4.89 -21.74 6.24
N CYS A 190 5.49 -20.61 6.59
CA CYS A 190 6.54 -19.98 5.76
C CYS A 190 7.86 -20.76 5.88
N LYS A 191 7.98 -21.87 5.13
CA LYS A 191 9.09 -22.83 5.28
C LYS A 191 10.48 -22.28 4.97
N ALA A 192 10.56 -21.24 4.13
CA ALA A 192 11.82 -20.58 3.78
C ALA A 192 12.20 -19.43 4.73
N LEU A 193 11.31 -19.03 5.65
CA LEU A 193 11.51 -17.84 6.49
C LEU A 193 12.66 -18.09 7.44
N GLN A 194 13.74 -17.32 7.34
CA GLN A 194 14.94 -17.53 8.16
C GLN A 194 15.04 -16.51 9.28
N SER A 195 14.65 -15.27 9.01
CA SER A 195 14.78 -14.17 9.96
C SER A 195 13.57 -13.26 10.01
N VAL A 196 13.15 -12.91 11.23
CA VAL A 196 12.10 -11.92 11.47
C VAL A 196 12.63 -10.81 12.37
N GLN A 197 12.27 -9.58 12.05
CA GLN A 197 12.53 -8.41 12.88
C GLN A 197 11.20 -7.83 13.38
N LEU A 198 11.02 -7.80 14.70
CA LEU A 198 9.89 -7.15 15.34
C LEU A 198 10.36 -5.82 15.92
N GLY A 199 9.79 -4.73 15.43
CA GLY A 199 10.13 -3.37 15.83
C GLY A 199 9.62 -3.03 17.22
N GLU A 200 10.22 -1.98 17.80
CA GLU A 200 9.80 -1.43 19.09
C GLU A 200 8.34 -0.98 19.01
N GLY A 201 7.49 -1.52 19.87
CA GLY A 201 6.04 -1.32 19.83
C GLY A 201 5.25 -2.62 19.72
N VAL A 202 5.86 -3.73 19.28
CA VAL A 202 5.20 -5.05 19.37
C VAL A 202 5.14 -5.49 20.82
N ILE A 203 3.92 -5.66 21.33
CA ILE A 203 3.57 -6.05 22.70
C ILE A 203 3.22 -7.53 22.75
N ARG A 204 2.59 -8.06 21.69
CA ARG A 204 2.14 -9.46 21.63
C ARG A 204 2.50 -10.15 20.32
N ILE A 205 2.94 -11.39 20.43
CA ILE A 205 3.01 -12.35 19.33
C ILE A 205 1.79 -13.27 19.46
N GLU A 206 0.89 -13.21 18.48
CA GLU A 206 -0.40 -13.92 18.48
C GLU A 206 -0.30 -15.42 18.19
N GLU A 207 -1.41 -16.11 18.41
CA GLU A 207 -1.53 -17.57 18.29
C GLU A 207 -1.01 -18.05 16.92
N GLY A 208 -0.06 -18.99 16.95
CA GLY A 208 0.49 -19.61 15.76
C GLY A 208 1.25 -18.68 14.80
N ALA A 209 1.63 -17.46 15.21
CA ALA A 209 2.20 -16.45 14.31
C ALA A 209 3.34 -16.94 13.42
N PHE A 210 4.19 -17.86 13.90
CA PHE A 210 5.29 -18.48 13.15
C PHE A 210 5.18 -20.01 13.08
N GLU A 211 4.02 -20.58 13.40
CA GLU A 211 3.77 -22.03 13.43
C GLU A 211 4.26 -22.71 12.13
N HIS A 212 5.03 -23.81 12.24
CA HIS A 212 5.58 -24.54 11.10
C HIS A 212 6.44 -23.70 10.12
N SER A 213 6.96 -22.55 10.56
CA SER A 213 7.88 -21.75 9.74
C SER A 213 9.33 -22.26 9.79
N GLY A 214 10.13 -21.85 8.83
CA GLY A 214 11.57 -22.14 8.80
C GLY A 214 12.41 -21.31 9.78
N LEU A 215 11.77 -20.52 10.66
CA LEU A 215 12.39 -19.41 11.37
C LEU A 215 13.57 -19.87 12.23
N LYS A 216 14.75 -19.26 12.00
CA LYS A 216 16.00 -19.57 12.73
C LYS A 216 16.46 -18.45 13.64
N LYS A 217 16.15 -17.21 13.27
CA LYS A 217 16.57 -16.00 13.97
C LYS A 217 15.39 -15.04 14.14
N ILE A 218 15.19 -14.52 15.34
CA ILE A 218 14.21 -13.46 15.57
C ILE A 218 14.83 -12.31 16.36
N THR A 219 14.51 -11.08 15.97
CA THR A 219 14.81 -9.88 16.75
C THR A 219 13.54 -9.50 17.51
N LEU A 220 13.62 -9.48 18.83
CA LEU A 220 12.49 -9.18 19.71
C LEU A 220 12.65 -7.77 20.31
N PRO A 221 11.55 -7.01 20.45
CA PRO A 221 11.60 -5.66 21.01
C PRO A 221 11.56 -5.69 22.54
N GLY A 222 12.01 -4.59 23.15
CA GLY A 222 11.93 -4.38 24.60
C GLY A 222 10.48 -4.37 25.13
N THR A 223 9.52 -3.99 24.27
CA THR A 223 8.09 -3.85 24.60
C THR A 223 7.32 -5.17 24.69
N LEU A 224 7.87 -6.28 24.21
CA LEU A 224 7.17 -7.58 24.17
C LEU A 224 6.76 -8.03 25.59
N SER A 225 5.51 -8.42 25.79
CA SER A 225 5.01 -8.90 27.09
C SER A 225 4.29 -10.25 27.00
N ASN A 226 3.65 -10.54 25.86
CA ASN A 226 2.93 -11.81 25.64
C ASN A 226 3.42 -12.53 24.39
N VAL A 227 3.52 -13.85 24.51
CA VAL A 227 3.63 -14.79 23.39
C VAL A 227 2.54 -15.82 23.55
N GLU A 228 1.59 -15.85 22.62
CA GLU A 228 0.46 -16.75 22.67
C GLU A 228 0.84 -18.20 22.35
N LYS A 229 -0.08 -19.12 22.64
CA LYS A 229 0.10 -20.56 22.38
C LYS A 229 0.46 -20.83 20.90
N TYR A 230 1.30 -21.83 20.69
CA TYR A 230 1.76 -22.28 19.37
C TYR A 230 2.51 -21.25 18.51
N ALA A 231 2.80 -20.04 19.02
CA ALA A 231 3.40 -18.97 18.22
C ALA A 231 4.71 -19.41 17.54
N PHE A 232 5.49 -20.28 18.17
CA PHE A 232 6.73 -20.86 17.64
C PHE A 232 6.67 -22.39 17.54
N ASP A 233 5.49 -22.99 17.45
CA ASP A 233 5.37 -24.44 17.32
C ASP A 233 5.96 -24.93 15.99
N TYR A 234 6.63 -26.08 16.01
CA TYR A 234 7.40 -26.64 14.89
C TYR A 234 8.37 -25.66 14.21
N CYS A 235 8.88 -24.66 14.95
CA CYS A 235 9.97 -23.80 14.49
C CYS A 235 11.34 -24.41 14.83
N ASN A 236 12.37 -24.03 14.06
CA ASN A 236 13.77 -24.34 14.38
C ASN A 236 14.51 -23.07 14.81
N LEU A 237 13.90 -22.33 15.73
CA LEU A 237 14.43 -21.07 16.24
C LEU A 237 15.67 -21.36 17.08
N LYS A 238 16.80 -20.74 16.71
CA LYS A 238 18.10 -20.95 17.37
C LYS A 238 18.63 -19.67 18.00
N THR A 239 18.35 -18.54 17.38
CA THR A 239 18.98 -17.27 17.72
C THR A 239 17.95 -16.21 18.03
N ILE A 240 18.10 -15.58 19.20
CA ILE A 240 17.34 -14.40 19.59
C ILE A 240 18.29 -13.20 19.59
N VAL A 241 17.89 -12.13 18.93
CA VAL A 241 18.53 -10.83 19.05
C VAL A 241 17.66 -9.98 19.96
N TYR A 242 18.21 -9.55 21.07
CA TYR A 242 17.52 -8.72 22.05
C TYR A 242 18.46 -7.66 22.61
N ASN A 243 18.00 -6.41 22.67
CA ASN A 243 18.77 -5.31 23.22
C ASN A 243 18.61 -5.26 24.75
N GLY A 244 19.32 -6.15 25.44
CA GLY A 244 19.26 -6.30 26.89
C GLY A 244 19.60 -7.73 27.32
N ASP A 245 19.21 -8.08 28.54
CA ASP A 245 19.32 -9.46 29.05
C ASP A 245 18.06 -10.25 28.65
N TRP A 246 18.22 -11.19 27.71
CA TRP A 246 17.11 -12.03 27.26
C TRP A 246 16.59 -12.95 28.34
N GLU A 247 17.44 -13.54 29.18
CA GLU A 247 16.97 -14.49 30.21
C GLU A 247 16.16 -13.77 31.29
N ALA A 248 16.60 -12.56 31.68
CA ALA A 248 15.82 -11.69 32.55
C ALA A 248 14.48 -11.33 31.89
N LYS A 249 14.50 -10.90 30.62
CA LYS A 249 13.27 -10.56 29.89
C LYS A 249 12.31 -11.74 29.79
N LYS A 250 12.80 -12.91 29.39
CA LYS A 250 12.04 -14.16 29.24
C LYS A 250 11.31 -14.56 30.51
N SER A 251 11.91 -14.35 31.69
CA SER A 251 11.26 -14.61 32.98
C SER A 251 10.06 -13.69 33.29
N THR A 252 9.95 -12.55 32.60
CA THR A 252 8.83 -11.59 32.75
C THR A 252 7.73 -11.76 31.71
N LEU A 253 7.95 -12.57 30.67
CA LEU A 253 6.99 -12.78 29.60
C LEU A 253 5.89 -13.75 30.05
N THR A 254 4.66 -13.50 29.61
CA THR A 254 3.62 -14.53 29.60
C THR A 254 3.78 -15.32 28.31
N ILE A 255 4.19 -16.59 28.42
CA ILE A 255 4.44 -17.47 27.28
C ILE A 255 3.42 -18.61 27.33
N GLY A 256 2.59 -18.70 26.28
CA GLY A 256 1.63 -19.79 26.10
C GLY A 256 2.30 -21.12 25.79
N GLU A 257 1.51 -22.19 25.83
CA GLU A 257 1.98 -23.55 25.56
C GLU A 257 2.55 -23.70 24.14
N GLN A 258 3.39 -24.73 23.94
CA GLN A 258 3.97 -25.09 22.63
C GLN A 258 4.84 -23.98 22.00
N ASN A 259 5.69 -23.37 22.83
CA ASN A 259 6.68 -22.38 22.43
C ASN A 259 8.12 -22.79 22.83
N GLU A 260 8.41 -24.10 22.83
CA GLU A 260 9.72 -24.63 23.26
C GLU A 260 10.89 -24.05 22.47
N ALA A 261 10.68 -23.76 21.18
CA ALA A 261 11.69 -23.15 20.32
C ALA A 261 12.11 -21.74 20.81
N LEU A 262 11.17 -20.95 21.37
CA LEU A 262 11.49 -19.67 21.99
C LEU A 262 12.25 -19.84 23.31
N LEU A 263 11.85 -20.84 24.11
CA LEU A 263 12.44 -21.08 25.43
C LEU A 263 13.87 -21.63 25.36
N THR A 264 14.21 -22.35 24.30
CA THR A 264 15.49 -23.03 24.11
C THR A 264 16.48 -22.27 23.22
N ALA A 265 16.02 -21.25 22.48
CA ALA A 265 16.88 -20.41 21.65
C ALA A 265 17.85 -19.57 22.49
N THR A 266 19.05 -19.35 21.96
CA THR A 266 20.12 -18.59 22.63
C THR A 266 20.18 -17.16 22.13
N GLN A 267 20.44 -16.23 23.04
CA GLN A 267 20.76 -14.85 22.65
C GLN A 267 22.10 -14.81 21.92
N SER A 268 22.18 -14.09 20.79
CA SER A 268 23.44 -13.78 20.08
C SER A 268 24.13 -12.55 20.60
#